data_AF-A0AAU5J9H6-F1
#
_entry.id   AF-A0AAU5J9H6-F1
#
_cell.length_a   1.000
_cell.length_b   1.000
_cell.length_c   1.000
_cell.angle_alpha   90.00
_cell.angle_beta   90.00
_cell.angle_gamma   90.00
#
_symmetry.space_group_name_H-M   'P 1'
#
loop_
_entity.id
_entity.type
_entity.pdbx_description
1 polymer ?
#
loop_
_entity_poly.entity_id
_entity_poly.type
_entity_poly.pdbx_seq_one_letter_code
_entity_poly.pdbx_strand_id
1 'polypeptide(L)'
;MATKKYTVTLPEELAEEIRSEVGSGAFSAYVTRAIERQREHDRLGELVDRLLKEGGPLSEVEEAAADKEMRDIERWFDEREPGADRPADAA
;
A
#
# COMPACT_ATOMS: atom_id res chain seq x y z
N MET A 1 20.91 -5.89 7.65
CA MET A 1 21.02 -6.00 6.18
C MET A 1 22.13 -5.10 5.68
N ALA A 2 22.88 -5.51 4.65
CA ALA A 2 23.88 -4.65 4.03
C ALA A 2 23.19 -3.67 3.07
N THR A 3 23.48 -2.38 3.20
CA THR A 3 22.96 -1.32 2.32
C THR A 3 23.96 -1.03 1.21
N LYS A 4 23.50 -0.94 -0.04
CA LYS A 4 24.32 -0.52 -1.18
C LYS A 4 23.76 0.78 -1.75
N LYS A 5 24.63 1.78 -1.94
CA LYS A 5 24.25 3.06 -2.51
C LYS A 5 24.12 2.94 -4.04
N TYR A 6 22.99 3.40 -4.55
CA TYR A 6 22.75 3.62 -5.97
C TYR A 6 22.47 5.10 -6.20
N THR A 7 22.92 5.66 -7.32
CA THR A 7 22.62 7.04 -7.70
C THR A 7 21.55 7.01 -8.78
N VAL A 8 20.48 7.77 -8.58
CA VAL A 8 19.37 7.92 -9.53
C VAL A 8 19.10 9.40 -9.76
N THR A 9 18.63 9.75 -10.95
CA THR A 9 18.21 11.11 -11.28
C THR A 9 16.71 11.23 -11.04
N LEU A 10 16.31 12.27 -10.32
CA LEU A 10 14.92 12.57 -9.99
C LEU A 10 14.61 14.01 -10.44
N PRO A 11 13.36 14.32 -10.81
CA PRO A 11 12.93 15.70 -11.00
C PRO A 11 13.20 16.53 -9.73
N GLU A 12 13.77 17.71 -9.89
CA GLU A 12 14.14 18.59 -8.78
C GLU A 12 12.93 18.97 -7.93
N GLU A 13 11.83 19.35 -8.58
CA GLU A 13 10.56 19.70 -7.92
C GLU A 13 10.08 18.58 -6.99
N LEU A 14 10.06 17.35 -7.49
CA LEU A 14 9.64 16.17 -6.72
C LEU A 14 10.59 15.88 -5.55
N ALA A 15 11.90 16.00 -5.78
CA ALA A 15 12.89 15.74 -4.74
C ALA A 15 12.77 16.75 -3.59
N GLU A 16 12.58 18.03 -3.91
CA GLU A 16 12.43 19.08 -2.90
C GLU A 16 11.05 19.04 -2.21
N GLU A 17 9.98 18.68 -2.92
CA GLU A 17 8.66 18.44 -2.33
C GLU A 17 8.75 17.34 -1.25
N ILE A 18 9.24 16.15 -1.62
CA ILE A 18 9.42 15.04 -0.68
C ILE A 18 10.32 15.46 0.49
N ARG A 19 11.42 16.15 0.21
CA ARG A 19 12.37 16.60 1.25
C ARG A 19 11.73 17.60 2.21
N SER A 20 10.82 18.44 1.73
CA SER A 20 10.05 19.38 2.56
C SER A 20 9.06 18.66 3.48
N GLU A 21 8.45 17.56 3.00
CA GLU A 21 7.49 16.75 3.77
C GLU A 21 8.16 15.88 4.83
N VAL A 22 9.23 15.16 4.46
CA VAL A 22 9.85 14.15 5.34
C VAL A 22 11.06 14.67 6.11
N GLY A 23 11.62 15.81 5.69
CA GLY A 23 12.83 16.39 6.26
C GLY A 23 14.13 15.79 5.70
N SER A 24 15.23 16.53 5.86
CA SER A 24 16.54 16.23 5.23
C SER A 24 17.16 14.89 5.63
N GLY A 25 16.82 14.36 6.81
CA GLY A 25 17.33 13.08 7.31
C GLY A 25 16.51 11.85 6.92
N ALA A 26 15.27 12.03 6.45
CA ALA A 26 14.35 10.92 6.19
C ALA A 26 14.16 10.62 4.70
N PHE A 27 14.73 11.43 3.79
CA PHE A 27 14.57 11.26 2.34
C PHE A 27 14.92 9.84 1.86
N SER A 28 16.06 9.31 2.29
CA SER A 28 16.46 7.94 1.90
C SER A 28 15.48 6.88 2.44
N ALA A 29 14.97 7.04 3.66
CA ALA A 29 14.02 6.11 4.25
C ALA A 29 12.66 6.17 3.54
N TYR A 30 12.23 7.37 3.16
CA TYR A 30 11.04 7.58 2.33
C TYR A 30 11.18 6.87 0.98
N VAL A 31 12.29 7.10 0.27
CA VAL A 31 12.54 6.45 -1.03
C VAL A 31 12.59 4.93 -0.89
N THR A 32 13.23 4.39 0.15
CA THR A 32 13.23 2.94 0.41
C THR A 32 11.82 2.40 0.58
N ARG A 33 10.98 3.03 1.42
CA ARG A 33 9.59 2.60 1.63
C ARG A 33 8.75 2.72 0.37
N ALA A 34 8.93 3.79 -0.40
CA ALA A 34 8.24 4.00 -1.67
C ALA A 34 8.59 2.90 -2.68
N ILE A 35 9.86 2.52 -2.80
CA ILE A 35 10.31 1.43 -3.68
C ILE A 35 9.78 0.08 -3.21
N GLU A 36 9.79 -0.18 -1.89
CA GLU A 36 9.23 -1.42 -1.33
C GLU A 36 7.74 -1.55 -1.65
N ARG A 37 6.98 -0.47 -1.45
CA ARG A 37 5.56 -0.43 -1.76
C ARG A 37 5.29 -0.54 -3.25
N GLN A 38 6.05 0.15 -4.09
CA GLN A 38 5.91 0.04 -5.55
C GLN A 38 6.15 -1.40 -5.99
N ARG A 39 7.20 -2.06 -5.49
CA ARG A 39 7.51 -3.45 -5.83
C ARG A 39 6.43 -4.42 -5.40
N GLU A 40 5.80 -4.19 -4.26
CA GLU A 40 4.65 -4.97 -3.81
C GLU A 40 3.47 -4.80 -4.77
N HIS A 41 3.14 -3.57 -5.14
CA HIS A 41 2.09 -3.27 -6.11
C HIS A 41 2.38 -3.87 -7.50
N ASP A 42 3.63 -3.80 -7.99
CA ASP A 42 4.01 -4.39 -9.28
C ASP A 42 3.76 -5.91 -9.28
N ARG A 43 4.12 -6.60 -8.18
CA ARG A 43 3.87 -8.04 -8.03
C ARG A 43 2.39 -8.38 -7.97
N LEU A 44 1.59 -7.54 -7.29
CA LEU A 44 0.14 -7.70 -7.26
C LEU A 44 -0.45 -7.49 -8.66
N GLY A 45 0.03 -6.49 -9.40
CA GLY A 45 -0.35 -6.24 -10.79
C GLY A 45 -0.06 -7.45 -11.68
N GLU A 46 1.15 -8.00 -11.61
CA GLU A 46 1.52 -9.22 -12.37
C GLU A 46 0.63 -10.42 -12.04
N LEU A 47 0.18 -10.54 -10.79
CA LEU A 47 -0.75 -11.59 -10.38
C LEU A 47 -2.14 -11.36 -10.96
N VAL A 48 -2.66 -10.13 -10.86
CA VAL A 48 -3.97 -9.76 -11.41
C VAL A 48 -3.99 -9.96 -12.93
N ASP A 49 -2.95 -9.53 -13.64
CA ASP A 49 -2.82 -9.73 -15.08
C ASP A 49 -2.89 -11.21 -15.47
N ARG A 50 -2.24 -12.08 -14.69
CA ARG A 50 -2.29 -13.53 -14.90
C ARG A 50 -3.70 -14.09 -14.69
N LEU A 51 -4.36 -13.68 -13.62
CA LEU A 51 -5.72 -14.12 -13.30
C LEU A 51 -6.71 -13.69 -14.38
N LEU A 52 -6.64 -12.44 -14.86
CA LEU A 52 -7.48 -11.95 -15.95
C LEU A 52 -7.19 -12.64 -17.27
N LYS A 53 -5.92 -12.99 -17.54
CA LYS A 53 -5.56 -13.75 -18.74
C LYS A 53 -6.16 -15.15 -18.75
N GLU A 54 -6.25 -15.80 -17.59
CA GLU A 54 -6.77 -17.17 -17.44
C GLU A 54 -8.31 -17.19 -17.33
N GLY A 55 -8.90 -16.24 -16.59
CA GLY A 55 -10.34 -16.17 -16.32
C GLY A 55 -11.14 -15.32 -17.30
N GLY A 56 -10.50 -14.44 -18.06
CA GLY A 56 -11.17 -13.42 -18.87
C GLY A 56 -11.57 -12.18 -18.06
N PRO A 57 -12.19 -11.18 -18.72
CA PRO A 57 -12.68 -9.98 -18.03
C PRO A 57 -13.80 -10.37 -17.05
N LEU A 58 -13.82 -9.71 -15.90
CA LEU A 58 -14.92 -9.85 -14.94
C LEU A 58 -16.21 -9.30 -15.55
N SER A 59 -17.32 -9.99 -15.33
CA SER A 59 -18.64 -9.49 -15.66
C SER A 59 -19.15 -8.51 -14.59
N GLU A 60 -20.04 -7.60 -14.97
CA GLU A 60 -20.68 -6.65 -14.02
C GLU A 60 -21.37 -7.36 -12.84
N VAL A 61 -21.86 -8.60 -13.06
CA VAL A 61 -22.50 -9.41 -12.03
C VAL A 61 -21.46 -9.94 -11.03
N GLU A 62 -20.31 -10.37 -11.50
CA GLU A 62 -19.20 -10.84 -10.65
C GLU A 62 -18.59 -9.68 -9.87
N GLU A 63 -18.42 -8.51 -10.49
CA GLU A 63 -17.96 -7.29 -9.83
C GLU A 63 -18.93 -6.86 -8.71
N ALA A 64 -20.23 -6.81 -9.00
CA ALA A 64 -21.23 -6.45 -8.00
C ALA A 64 -21.30 -7.45 -6.82
N ALA A 65 -21.05 -8.74 -7.09
CA ALA A 65 -20.97 -9.76 -6.06
C ALA A 65 -19.72 -9.57 -5.18
N ALA A 66 -18.56 -9.32 -5.78
CA ALA A 66 -17.31 -9.07 -5.06
C ALA A 66 -17.40 -7.79 -4.20
N ASP A 67 -17.97 -6.71 -4.73
CA ASP A 67 -18.23 -5.47 -4.01
C ASP A 67 -19.11 -5.68 -2.76
N LYS A 68 -20.15 -6.50 -2.92
CA LYS A 68 -21.03 -6.84 -1.80
C LYS A 68 -20.28 -7.64 -0.75
N GLU A 69 -19.51 -8.64 -1.16
CA GLU A 69 -18.69 -9.45 -0.27
C GLU A 69 -17.68 -8.59 0.50
N MET A 70 -16.99 -7.65 -0.16
CA MET A 70 -16.06 -6.73 0.50
C MET A 70 -16.75 -5.90 1.58
N ARG A 71 -17.92 -5.32 1.29
CA ARG A 71 -18.70 -4.55 2.29
C ARG A 71 -19.17 -5.42 3.45
N ASP A 72 -19.47 -6.69 3.19
CA ASP A 72 -19.88 -7.64 4.24
C ASP A 72 -18.70 -7.99 5.15
N ILE A 73 -17.51 -8.16 4.57
CA ILE A 73 -16.24 -8.36 5.30
C ILE A 73 -15.92 -7.13 6.14
N GLU A 74 -15.98 -5.92 5.57
CA GLU A 74 -15.73 -4.66 6.30
C GLU A 74 -16.65 -4.52 7.52
N ARG A 75 -17.96 -4.75 7.34
CA ARG A 75 -18.91 -4.73 8.47
C ARG A 75 -18.59 -5.78 9.53
N TRP A 76 -18.18 -6.98 9.12
CA TRP A 76 -17.78 -8.02 10.05
C TRP A 76 -16.57 -7.62 10.90
N PHE A 77 -15.61 -6.89 10.32
CA PHE A 77 -14.46 -6.34 11.04
C PHE A 77 -14.85 -5.20 11.97
N ASP A 78 -15.66 -4.25 11.51
CA ASP A 78 -16.14 -3.11 12.33
C ASP A 78 -16.94 -3.58 13.56
N GLU A 79 -17.81 -4.58 13.39
CA GLU A 79 -18.58 -5.18 14.49
C GLU A 79 -17.70 -5.96 15.48
N ARG A 80 -16.50 -6.37 15.06
CA ARG A 80 -15.54 -7.16 15.84
C ARG A 80 -14.37 -6.37 16.40
N GLU A 81 -14.30 -5.06 16.16
CA GLU A 81 -13.47 -4.15 16.97
C GLU A 81 -14.28 -3.49 18.10
N PRO A 82 -14.72 -4.19 19.17
CA PRO A 82 -15.08 -3.53 20.40
C PRO A 82 -13.79 -3.19 21.15
N GLY A 83 -13.20 -2.04 20.82
CA GLY A 83 -12.12 -1.42 21.59
C GLY A 83 -10.72 -2.00 21.33
N ALA A 84 -9.91 -1.23 20.61
CA ALA A 84 -8.52 -1.07 21.03
C ALA A 84 -8.52 -0.47 22.45
N ASP A 85 -8.73 -1.33 23.45
CA ASP A 85 -8.64 -1.04 24.87
C ASP A 85 -7.19 -0.63 25.16
N ARG A 86 -6.92 0.66 24.99
CA ARG A 86 -5.70 1.28 25.48
C ARG A 86 -5.89 1.45 26.99
N PRO A 87 -5.10 0.78 27.85
CA PRO A 87 -4.97 1.26 29.21
C PRO A 87 -4.30 2.64 29.12
N ALA A 88 -5.10 3.68 29.31
CA ALA A 88 -4.64 5.00 29.67
C ALA A 88 -4.24 4.94 31.15
N ASP A 89 -3.05 4.41 31.44
CA ASP A 89 -2.16 4.86 32.52
C ASP A 89 -1.00 3.88 32.71
N ALA A 90 0.22 4.40 32.55
CA ALA A 90 1.36 4.03 33.37
C ALA A 90 2.24 5.28 33.47
N ALA A 91 2.25 5.82 34.70
CA ALA A 91 2.96 7.00 35.20
C ALA A 91 4.46 7.08 34.84
#